data_AF-A0A7S2FI15-F1
#
_entry.id   AF-A0A7S2FI15-F1
#
_cell.length_a   1.000
_cell.length_b   1.000
_cell.length_c   1.000
_cell.angle_alpha   90.00
_cell.angle_beta   90.00
_cell.angle_gamma   90.00
#
_symmetry.space_group_name_H-M   'P 1'
#
loop_
_entity.id
_entity.type
_entity.pdbx_description
1 polymer ?
#
loop_
_entity_poly.entity_id
_entity_poly.type
_entity_poly.pdbx_seq_one_letter_code
_entity_poly.pdbx_strand_id
1 'polypeptide(L)'
;AAGGSVDQPDAYPGWAPNMSSAVLQLAREEMAGVVPDIAIATKVPVKAIHAGLECGILNTKMGGGVDMVSYGPTITGAHSPDEQCLISTVPPFWDLTERILGRLATV
;
A
#
# COMPACT_ATOMS: atom_id res chain seq x y z
N ALA A 1 -3.11 7.48 -45.00
CA ALA A 1 -3.46 7.75 -43.60
C ALA A 1 -4.87 7.21 -43.34
N ALA A 2 -5.10 6.47 -42.25
CA ALA A 2 -6.32 5.66 -42.06
C ALA A 2 -7.53 6.39 -41.42
N GLY A 3 -7.54 7.73 -41.36
CA GLY A 3 -8.75 8.52 -41.04
C GLY A 3 -9.37 8.36 -39.65
N GLY A 4 -8.71 7.71 -38.68
CA GLY A 4 -9.23 7.54 -37.32
C GLY A 4 -8.99 8.75 -36.42
N SER A 5 -9.85 8.91 -35.40
CA SER A 5 -9.71 9.87 -34.29
C SER A 5 -9.65 9.13 -32.95
N VAL A 6 -8.92 9.67 -31.99
CA VAL A 6 -8.82 9.18 -30.60
C VAL A 6 -9.31 10.27 -29.66
N ASP A 7 -10.10 9.87 -28.67
CA ASP A 7 -10.41 10.69 -27.51
C ASP A 7 -9.79 10.01 -26.28
N GLN A 8 -9.00 10.76 -25.52
CA GLN A 8 -8.29 10.26 -24.34
C GLN A 8 -8.58 11.17 -23.15
N PRO A 9 -9.22 10.65 -22.08
CA PRO A 9 -9.47 11.42 -20.88
C PRO A 9 -8.18 11.63 -20.07
N ASP A 10 -8.26 12.53 -19.10
CA ASP A 10 -7.14 12.82 -18.19
C ASP A 10 -6.64 11.56 -17.48
N ALA A 11 -5.31 11.42 -17.45
CA ALA A 11 -4.65 10.34 -16.74
C ALA A 11 -4.54 10.64 -15.24
N TYR A 12 -4.50 9.59 -14.41
CA TYR A 12 -4.12 9.70 -13.01
C TYR A 12 -2.60 9.50 -12.83
N PRO A 13 -1.96 10.19 -11.87
CA PRO A 13 -0.54 10.02 -11.60
C PRO A 13 -0.23 8.65 -10.99
N GLY A 14 0.93 8.10 -11.35
CA GLY A 14 1.49 6.94 -10.66
C GLY A 14 2.04 7.31 -9.28
N TRP A 15 2.35 6.29 -8.47
CA TRP A 15 3.01 6.45 -7.17
C TRP A 15 4.40 5.81 -7.22
N ALA A 16 5.45 6.64 -7.24
CA ALA A 16 6.83 6.17 -7.26
C ALA A 16 7.26 5.69 -5.86
N PRO A 17 7.93 4.51 -5.75
CA PRO A 17 8.44 4.03 -4.45
C PRO A 17 9.47 4.98 -3.84
N ASN A 18 9.35 5.23 -2.53
CA ASN A 18 10.34 5.95 -1.73
C ASN A 18 11.01 4.99 -0.72
N MET A 19 12.18 4.46 -1.05
CA MET A 19 12.89 3.49 -0.19
C MET A 19 13.50 4.13 1.07
N SER A 20 13.62 5.46 1.10
CA SER A 20 14.04 6.24 2.28
C SER A 20 12.87 6.70 3.15
N SER A 21 11.64 6.28 2.85
CA SER A 21 10.44 6.57 3.63
C SER A 21 10.58 6.11 5.09
N ALA A 22 10.35 7.00 6.04
CA ALA A 22 10.44 6.67 7.46
C ALA A 22 9.25 5.79 7.87
N VAL A 23 8.05 6.11 7.39
CA VAL A 23 6.86 5.28 7.64
C VAL A 23 6.97 3.90 7.00
N LEU A 24 7.68 3.75 5.87
CA LEU A 24 7.99 2.44 5.29
C LEU A 24 8.89 1.61 6.20
N GLN A 25 9.97 2.17 6.73
CA GLN A 25 10.85 1.40 7.62
C GLN A 25 10.11 0.99 8.89
N LEU A 26 9.35 1.91 9.50
CA LEU A 26 8.52 1.64 10.66
C LEU A 26 7.50 0.53 10.39
N ALA A 27 6.76 0.61 9.28
CA ALA A 27 5.75 -0.39 8.92
C ALA A 27 6.38 -1.77 8.68
N ARG A 28 7.58 -1.84 8.10
CA ARG A 28 8.30 -3.10 7.91
C ARG A 28 8.76 -3.71 9.23
N GLU A 29 9.24 -2.88 10.16
CA GLU A 29 9.65 -3.33 11.50
C GLU A 29 8.46 -3.90 12.27
N GLU A 30 7.34 -3.18 12.31
CA GLU A 30 6.15 -3.63 13.04
C GLU A 30 5.47 -4.84 12.37
N MET A 31 5.48 -4.92 11.03
CA MET A 31 4.93 -6.07 10.30
C MET A 31 5.62 -7.38 10.70
N ALA A 32 6.93 -7.34 10.95
CA ALA A 32 7.66 -8.52 11.39
C ALA A 32 7.24 -9.03 12.78
N GLY A 33 6.62 -8.16 13.59
CA GLY A 33 6.11 -8.51 14.92
C GLY A 33 4.70 -9.08 14.93
N VAL A 34 3.96 -9.01 13.81
CA VAL A 34 2.55 -9.46 13.72
C VAL A 34 2.32 -10.55 12.68
N VAL A 35 3.24 -10.74 11.73
CA VAL A 35 3.15 -11.82 10.74
C VAL A 35 4.07 -12.97 11.17
N PRO A 36 3.52 -14.12 11.62
CA PRO A 36 4.31 -15.21 12.20
C PRO A 36 5.43 -15.74 11.30
N ASP A 37 5.17 -15.83 9.99
CA ASP A 37 6.11 -16.38 9.01
C ASP A 37 7.21 -15.38 8.60
N ILE A 38 7.14 -14.13 9.07
CA ILE A 38 8.06 -13.05 8.72
C ILE A 38 8.62 -12.43 10.00
N ALA A 39 9.26 -13.22 10.86
CA ALA A 39 9.87 -12.72 12.11
C ALA A 39 11.08 -11.76 11.93
N ILE A 40 11.47 -11.44 10.68
CA ILE A 40 12.64 -10.59 10.37
C ILE A 40 12.20 -9.48 9.42
N ALA A 41 12.32 -8.22 9.83
CA ALA A 41 11.90 -7.04 9.06
C ALA A 41 12.51 -6.95 7.65
N THR A 42 13.77 -7.38 7.48
CA THR A 42 14.43 -7.39 6.16
C THR A 42 13.82 -8.41 5.19
N LYS A 43 13.07 -9.40 5.71
CA LYS A 43 12.32 -10.38 4.91
C LYS A 43 10.92 -9.91 4.54
N VAL A 44 10.42 -8.82 5.12
CA VAL A 44 9.15 -8.22 4.72
C VAL A 44 9.26 -7.72 3.27
N PRO A 45 8.45 -8.26 2.33
CA PRO A 45 8.55 -7.89 0.92
C PRO A 45 7.95 -6.50 0.70
N VAL A 46 8.76 -5.58 0.18
CA VAL A 46 8.30 -4.29 -0.32
C VAL A 46 8.07 -4.42 -1.82
N LYS A 47 6.86 -4.11 -2.28
CA LYS A 47 6.45 -4.30 -3.67
C LYS A 47 5.85 -3.03 -4.25
N ALA A 48 6.03 -2.85 -5.56
CA ALA A 48 5.19 -1.99 -6.38
C ALA A 48 4.18 -2.87 -7.13
N ILE A 49 2.97 -2.36 -7.37
CA ILE A 49 1.93 -3.06 -8.12
C ILE A 49 1.67 -2.35 -9.45
N HIS A 50 1.42 -3.12 -10.51
CA HIS A 50 0.98 -2.58 -11.80
C HIS A 50 -0.56 -2.42 -11.80
N ALA A 51 -1.04 -1.57 -10.91
CA ALA A 51 -2.45 -1.21 -10.74
C ALA A 51 -2.57 0.24 -10.26
N GLY A 52 -3.77 0.82 -10.33
CA GLY A 52 -4.04 2.15 -9.80
C GLY A 52 -4.19 2.11 -8.27
N LEU A 53 -3.48 3.01 -7.57
CA LEU A 53 -3.69 3.29 -6.15
C LEU A 53 -3.92 4.79 -5.97
N GLU A 54 -4.79 5.15 -5.03
CA GLU A 54 -5.10 6.53 -4.72
C GLU A 54 -3.88 7.30 -4.17
N CYS A 55 -2.86 6.61 -3.64
CA CYS A 55 -1.63 7.21 -3.13
C CYS A 55 -0.94 8.16 -4.15
N GLY A 56 -1.01 7.87 -5.45
CA GLY A 56 -0.46 8.76 -6.48
C GLY A 56 -1.22 10.08 -6.57
N ILE A 57 -2.55 10.00 -6.51
CA ILE A 57 -3.45 11.17 -6.51
C ILE A 57 -3.27 11.95 -5.21
N LEU A 58 -3.30 11.28 -4.06
CA LEU A 58 -3.14 11.90 -2.74
C LEU A 58 -1.82 12.64 -2.62
N ASN A 59 -0.70 12.02 -3.02
CA ASN A 59 0.61 12.68 -3.03
C ASN A 59 0.57 13.98 -3.85
N THR A 60 0.02 13.90 -5.07
CA THR A 60 -0.04 15.04 -5.99
C THR A 60 -0.91 16.17 -5.45
N LYS A 61 -2.08 15.84 -4.88
CA LYS A 61 -3.02 16.82 -4.33
C LYS A 61 -2.52 17.48 -3.05
N MET A 62 -1.69 16.79 -2.28
CA MET A 62 -1.09 17.29 -1.04
C MET A 62 0.22 18.08 -1.26
N GLY A 63 0.55 18.44 -2.50
CA GLY A 63 1.74 19.23 -2.83
C GLY A 63 3.03 18.41 -3.02
N GLY A 64 2.93 17.08 -2.99
CA GLY A 64 4.06 16.17 -3.12
C GLY A 64 4.87 16.02 -1.83
N GLY A 65 5.49 14.84 -1.67
CA GLY A 65 6.38 14.56 -0.54
C GLY A 65 5.66 14.03 0.71
N VAL A 66 4.41 13.60 0.58
CA VAL A 66 3.72 12.91 1.69
C VAL A 66 4.39 11.55 1.91
N ASP A 67 4.81 11.28 3.14
CA ASP A 67 5.38 9.98 3.50
C ASP A 67 4.25 8.97 3.70
N MET A 68 4.20 7.91 2.90
CA MET A 68 3.05 7.01 2.80
C MET A 68 3.45 5.56 2.59
N VAL A 69 2.60 4.65 3.06
CA VAL A 69 2.63 3.21 2.79
C VAL A 69 1.23 2.72 2.46
N SER A 70 1.14 1.63 1.71
CA SER A 70 -0.10 0.90 1.45
C SER A 70 0.09 -0.55 1.88
N TYR A 71 -0.81 -1.04 2.73
CA TYR A 71 -0.84 -2.42 3.22
C TYR A 71 -2.29 -2.80 3.55
N GLY A 72 -2.58 -4.09 3.67
CA GLY A 72 -3.93 -4.58 3.92
C GLY A 72 -3.99 -6.09 4.12
N PRO A 73 -5.17 -6.64 4.46
CA PRO A 73 -5.39 -8.07 4.54
C PRO A 73 -5.35 -8.71 3.16
N THR A 74 -5.30 -10.04 3.10
CA THR A 74 -5.36 -10.78 1.85
C THR A 74 -6.79 -10.79 1.32
N ILE A 75 -6.99 -10.14 0.17
CA ILE A 75 -8.24 -10.14 -0.61
C ILE A 75 -7.96 -10.78 -1.97
N THR A 76 -8.85 -11.68 -2.40
CA THR A 76 -8.77 -12.37 -3.70
C THR A 76 -10.07 -12.16 -4.47
N GLY A 77 -10.01 -12.16 -5.81
CA GLY A 77 -11.19 -11.97 -6.64
C GLY A 77 -11.80 -10.56 -6.57
N ALA A 78 -11.03 -9.56 -6.11
CA ALA A 78 -11.51 -8.18 -6.04
C ALA A 78 -12.09 -7.73 -7.40
N HIS A 79 -13.21 -7.01 -7.35
CA HIS A 79 -13.98 -6.56 -8.51
C HIS A 79 -14.75 -7.67 -9.27
N SER A 80 -14.87 -8.88 -8.70
CA SER A 80 -15.76 -9.92 -9.22
C SER A 80 -16.76 -10.39 -8.15
N PRO A 81 -17.83 -11.10 -8.53
CA PRO A 81 -18.71 -11.77 -7.58
C PRO A 81 -18.00 -12.83 -6.70
N ASP A 82 -16.77 -13.21 -7.05
CA ASP A 82 -15.94 -14.15 -6.30
C ASP A 82 -15.03 -13.44 -5.27
N GLU A 83 -15.24 -12.14 -5.03
CA GLU A 83 -14.48 -11.37 -4.05
C GLU A 83 -14.56 -11.98 -2.65
N GLN A 84 -13.38 -12.25 -2.09
CA GLN A 84 -13.22 -12.92 -0.80
C GLN A 84 -12.11 -12.28 0.01
N CYS A 85 -12.33 -12.16 1.32
CA CYS A 85 -11.32 -11.74 2.28
C CYS A 85 -10.90 -12.93 3.15
N LEU A 86 -9.59 -13.19 3.23
CA LEU A 86 -9.06 -14.24 4.09
C LEU A 86 -9.07 -13.78 5.55
N ILE A 87 -10.08 -14.23 6.32
CA ILE A 87 -10.35 -13.81 7.70
C ILE A 87 -9.10 -13.88 8.59
N SER A 88 -8.28 -14.94 8.47
CA SER A 88 -7.07 -15.11 9.29
C SER A 88 -6.01 -14.01 9.09
N THR A 89 -6.09 -13.24 8.01
CA THR A 89 -5.17 -12.12 7.73
C THR A 89 -5.69 -10.76 8.19
N VAL A 90 -6.94 -10.68 8.64
CA VAL A 90 -7.53 -9.44 9.15
C VAL A 90 -6.99 -9.06 10.53
N PRO A 91 -6.88 -9.96 11.53
CA PRO A 91 -6.27 -9.63 12.81
C PRO A 91 -4.83 -9.08 12.72
N PRO A 92 -3.86 -9.72 12.01
CA PRO A 92 -2.52 -9.17 11.92
C PRO A 92 -2.45 -7.85 11.13
N PHE A 93 -3.37 -7.61 10.19
CA PHE A 93 -3.52 -6.30 9.53
C PHE A 93 -3.97 -5.21 10.53
N TRP A 94 -4.94 -5.52 11.38
CA TRP A 94 -5.41 -4.61 12.43
C TRP A 94 -4.30 -4.34 13.46
N ASP A 95 -3.65 -5.39 13.97
CA ASP A 95 -2.55 -5.27 14.92
C ASP A 95 -1.40 -4.43 14.36
N LEU A 96 -1.09 -4.57 13.06
CA LEU A 96 -0.10 -3.73 12.38
C LEU A 96 -0.49 -2.26 12.41
N THR A 97 -1.77 -1.97 12.12
CA THR A 97 -2.30 -0.60 12.10
C THR A 97 -2.17 0.04 13.48
N GLU A 98 -2.59 -0.65 14.54
CA GLU A 98 -2.47 -0.18 15.92
C GLU A 98 -1.01 0.05 16.32
N ARG A 99 -0.10 -0.86 15.95
CA ARG A 99 1.34 -0.72 16.24
C ARG A 99 1.96 0.48 15.55
N ILE A 100 1.68 0.68 14.25
CA ILE A 100 2.19 1.84 13.50
C ILE A 100 1.69 3.13 14.15
N LEU A 101 0.39 3.23 14.43
CA LEU A 101 -0.19 4.41 15.08
C LEU A 101 0.38 4.64 16.48
N GLY A 102 0.53 3.58 17.28
CA GLY A 102 1.12 3.65 18.61
C GLY A 102 2.55 4.17 18.58
N ARG A 103 3.37 3.70 17.64
CA ARG A 103 4.75 4.19 17.46
C ARG A 103 4.79 5.63 17.00
N LEU A 104 3.93 6.01 16.04
CA LEU A 104 3.83 7.39 15.55
C LEU A 104 3.30 8.37 16.61
N ALA A 105 2.54 7.91 17.60
CA ALA A 105 2.06 8.75 18.70
C ALA A 105 3.12 9.03 19.78
N THR A 106 4.23 8.29 19.77
CA THR A 106 5.32 8.42 20.76
C THR A 106 6.53 9.18 20.25
N VAL A 107 6.50 9.66 19.01
CA VAL A 107 7.54 10.52 18.41
C VAL A 107 7.22 12.01 18.56
#